data_AF-A0AAF0ZN67-F1
#
_entry.id   AF-A0AAF0ZN67-F1
#
_cell.length_a   1.000
_cell.length_b   1.000
_cell.length_c   1.000
_cell.angle_alpha   90.00
_cell.angle_beta   90.00
_cell.angle_gamma   90.00
#
_symmetry.space_group_name_H-M   'P 1'
#
loop_
_entity.id
_entity.type
_entity.pdbx_description
1 polymer ?
#
loop_
_entity_poly.entity_id
_entity_poly.type
_entity_poly.pdbx_seq_one_letter_code
_entity_poly.pdbx_strand_id
1 'polypeptide(L)'
;MRGIVKKAYELLESTPIVFMLQQFYNPANTQDHFGTTGPEIWEETLGNVDIFLMGILLTLCLYGLEPTESHILNGGKPGPHQITRNGVGFKLDILDMNLMEEHGH
;
A
#
# COMPACT_ATOMS: atom_id res chain seq x y z
N MET A 1 6.87 9.68 6.75
CA MET A 1 5.84 8.91 7.49
C MET A 1 6.25 8.49 8.92
N ARG A 2 7.50 8.05 9.17
CA ARG A 2 7.95 7.51 10.48
C ARG A 2 7.58 8.34 11.73
N GLY A 3 7.71 9.66 11.68
CA GLY A 3 7.37 10.53 12.83
C GLY A 3 5.89 10.51 13.21
N ILE A 4 4.99 10.46 12.22
CA ILE A 4 3.53 10.43 12.45
C ILE A 4 3.12 9.09 13.06
N VAL A 5 3.69 7.99 12.54
CA VAL A 5 3.45 6.63 13.08
C VAL A 5 3.91 6.55 14.54
N LYS A 6 5.13 7.04 14.85
CA LYS A 6 5.62 7.10 16.23
C LYS A 6 4.64 7.86 17.14
N LYS A 7 4.16 9.02 16.71
CA LYS A 7 3.23 9.81 17.50
C LYS A 7 1.89 9.11 17.73
N ALA A 8 1.41 8.36 16.74
CA ALA A 8 0.20 7.56 16.87
C ALA A 8 0.36 6.45 17.93
N TYR A 9 1.52 5.79 18.01
CA TYR A 9 1.81 4.81 19.06
C TYR A 9 1.91 5.46 20.45
N GLU A 10 2.54 6.64 20.58
CA GLU A 10 2.55 7.37 21.85
C GLU A 10 1.12 7.70 22.35
N LEU A 11 0.20 8.04 21.44
CA LEU A 11 -1.21 8.28 21.79
C LEU A 11 -1.95 6.99 22.17
N LEU A 12 -1.64 5.88 21.50
CA LEU A 12 -2.19 4.55 21.83
C LEU A 12 -1.82 4.13 23.26
N GLU A 13 -0.58 4.36 23.67
CA GLU A 13 -0.08 3.99 25.00
C GLU A 13 -0.60 4.90 26.12
N SER A 14 -0.89 6.17 25.81
CA SER A 14 -1.27 7.18 26.80
C SER A 14 -2.78 7.40 26.97
N THR A 15 -3.61 6.78 26.12
CA THR A 15 -5.07 6.99 26.12
C THR A 15 -5.80 5.74 26.64
N PRO A 16 -6.66 5.83 27.67
CA PRO A 16 -7.27 4.64 28.31
C PRO A 16 -8.24 3.83 27.43
N ILE A 17 -8.89 4.46 26.45
CA ILE A 17 -9.83 3.80 25.53
C ILE A 17 -9.51 4.28 24.12
N VAL A 18 -8.58 3.59 23.47
CA VAL A 18 -8.12 3.92 22.13
C VAL A 18 -7.87 2.63 21.36
N PHE A 19 -8.19 2.65 20.07
CA PHE A 19 -7.98 1.53 19.17
C PHE A 19 -7.24 2.01 17.93
N MET A 20 -6.19 1.29 17.54
CA MET A 20 -5.40 1.61 16.35
C MET A 20 -5.67 0.56 15.26
N LEU A 21 -6.17 1.01 14.11
CA LEU A 21 -6.57 0.14 12.99
C LEU A 21 -5.39 -0.47 12.22
N GLN A 22 -4.20 0.11 12.34
CA GLN A 22 -2.94 -0.40 11.78
C GLN A 22 -3.02 -0.76 10.28
N GLN A 23 -3.41 0.19 9.42
CA GLN A 23 -3.63 -0.02 7.98
C GLN A 23 -2.48 -0.67 7.20
N PHE A 24 -1.25 -0.66 7.71
CA PHE A 24 -0.07 -1.25 7.08
C PHE A 24 0.17 -2.73 7.46
N TYR A 25 -0.54 -3.21 8.48
CA TYR A 25 -0.38 -4.54 9.09
C TYR A 25 -1.69 -5.32 9.12
N ASN A 26 -2.83 -4.62 9.12
CA ASN A 26 -4.14 -5.23 9.27
C ASN A 26 -4.60 -5.91 7.96
N PRO A 27 -4.76 -7.25 7.94
CA PRO A 27 -5.15 -7.98 6.73
C PRO A 27 -6.56 -7.62 6.24
N ALA A 28 -7.43 -7.05 7.10
CA ALA A 28 -8.74 -6.57 6.69
C ALA A 28 -8.65 -5.55 5.55
N ASN A 29 -7.57 -4.74 5.52
CA ASN A 29 -7.33 -3.79 4.45
C ASN A 29 -7.19 -4.49 3.08
N THR A 30 -6.41 -5.57 3.01
CA THR A 30 -6.26 -6.35 1.77
C THR A 30 -7.50 -7.18 1.46
N GLN A 31 -8.15 -7.73 2.49
CA GLN A 31 -9.32 -8.58 2.33
C GLN A 31 -10.52 -7.82 1.76
N ASP A 32 -10.75 -6.58 2.20
CA ASP A 32 -11.84 -5.76 1.69
C ASP A 32 -11.70 -5.55 0.18
N HIS A 33 -10.51 -5.20 -0.31
CA HIS A 33 -10.28 -5.03 -1.75
C HIS A 33 -10.38 -6.33 -2.54
N PHE A 34 -9.96 -7.45 -1.96
CA PHE A 34 -10.17 -8.76 -2.60
C PHE A 34 -11.66 -9.14 -2.67
N GLY A 35 -12.45 -8.77 -1.66
CA GLY A 35 -13.87 -9.07 -1.57
C GLY A 35 -14.78 -8.11 -2.33
N THR A 36 -14.32 -6.89 -2.62
CA THR A 36 -15.14 -5.85 -3.28
C THR A 36 -14.46 -5.29 -4.52
N THR A 37 -13.36 -4.55 -4.37
CA THR A 37 -12.70 -3.82 -5.47
C THR A 37 -12.30 -4.73 -6.63
N GLY A 38 -11.73 -5.90 -6.35
CA GLY A 38 -11.36 -6.89 -7.37
C GLY A 38 -12.58 -7.41 -8.15
N PRO A 39 -13.59 -7.96 -7.47
CA PRO A 39 -14.85 -8.36 -8.09
C PRO A 39 -15.54 -7.26 -8.89
N GLU A 40 -15.59 -6.03 -8.37
CA GLU A 40 -16.18 -4.87 -9.07
C GLU A 40 -15.48 -4.61 -10.41
N ILE A 41 -14.15 -4.55 -10.42
CA ILE A 41 -13.37 -4.38 -11.65
C ILE A 41 -13.62 -5.55 -12.62
N TRP A 42 -13.65 -6.78 -12.12
CA TRP A 42 -13.86 -7.97 -12.94
C TRP A 42 -15.25 -7.96 -13.60
N GLU A 43 -16.29 -7.64 -12.83
CA GLU A 43 -17.66 -7.56 -13.32
C GLU A 43 -17.85 -6.41 -14.31
N GLU A 44 -17.34 -5.21 -14.00
CA GLU A 44 -17.47 -4.03 -14.87
C GLU A 44 -16.71 -4.17 -16.19
N THR A 45 -15.58 -4.89 -16.18
CA THR A 45 -14.82 -5.19 -17.39
C THR A 45 -15.33 -6.42 -18.14
N LEU A 46 -16.39 -7.08 -17.64
CA LEU A 46 -16.93 -8.33 -18.16
C LEU A 46 -15.84 -9.41 -18.31
N GLY A 47 -14.88 -9.43 -17.38
CA GLY A 47 -13.74 -10.33 -17.39
C GLY A 47 -12.66 -10.03 -18.44
N ASN A 48 -12.65 -8.84 -19.06
CA ASN A 48 -11.69 -8.45 -20.09
C ASN A 48 -10.60 -7.49 -19.58
N VAL A 49 -10.32 -7.48 -18.27
CA VAL A 49 -9.20 -6.70 -17.74
C VAL A 49 -7.87 -7.39 -18.07
N ASP A 50 -7.08 -6.78 -18.94
CA ASP A 50 -5.74 -7.28 -19.30
C ASP A 50 -4.65 -6.73 -18.38
N ILE A 51 -4.76 -5.45 -18.02
CA ILE A 51 -3.80 -4.73 -17.19
C ILE A 51 -4.56 -3.85 -16.20
N PHE A 52 -4.13 -3.88 -14.95
CA PHE A 52 -4.51 -2.99 -13.88
C PHE A 52 -3.27 -2.19 -13.46
N LEU A 53 -3.44 -0.99 -12.92
CA LEU A 53 -2.32 -0.15 -12.46
C LEU A 53 -2.76 0.51 -11.16
N MET A 54 -2.02 0.28 -10.06
CA MET A 54 -2.35 0.90 -8.78
C MET A 54 -1.12 1.36 -7.99
N GLY A 55 -1.24 2.55 -7.39
CA GLY A 55 -0.22 3.07 -6.49
C GLY A 55 -0.16 2.27 -5.19
N ILE A 56 1.05 2.00 -4.71
CA ILE A 56 1.31 1.14 -3.54
C ILE A 56 1.06 1.90 -2.25
N LEU A 57 -0.21 2.15 -1.95
CA LEU A 57 -0.71 2.55 -0.63
C LEU A 57 -2.21 2.31 -0.44
N LEU A 58 -2.91 1.84 -1.48
CA LEU A 58 -4.24 1.24 -1.41
C LEU A 58 -4.11 -0.17 -1.99
N THR A 59 -4.48 -1.15 -1.20
CA THR A 59 -4.15 -2.56 -1.38
C THR A 59 -5.00 -3.24 -2.46
N LEU A 60 -4.55 -3.27 -3.72
CA LEU A 60 -4.85 -4.38 -4.64
C LEU A 60 -3.83 -4.36 -5.81
N CYS A 61 -3.43 -5.53 -6.28
CA CYS A 61 -2.29 -5.71 -7.16
C CYS A 61 -2.57 -5.37 -8.62
N LEU A 62 -1.70 -4.57 -9.28
CA LEU A 62 -1.06 -4.78 -10.60
C LEU A 62 -0.21 -3.51 -10.96
N TYR A 63 0.97 -3.71 -11.57
CA TYR A 63 2.14 -2.80 -11.70
C TYR A 63 2.39 -1.81 -10.55
N GLY A 64 3.44 -2.09 -9.79
CA GLY A 64 3.93 -1.19 -8.76
C GLY A 64 4.65 0.03 -9.34
N LEU A 65 4.04 1.21 -9.25
CA LEU A 65 4.72 2.48 -9.52
C LEU A 65 5.21 3.08 -8.21
N GLU A 66 6.53 3.24 -8.08
CA GLU A 66 7.16 4.02 -7.01
C GLU A 66 7.90 5.24 -7.57
N PRO A 67 7.99 6.36 -6.82
CA PRO A 67 8.76 7.52 -7.25
C PRO A 67 10.23 7.13 -7.42
N THR A 68 10.88 7.57 -8.50
CA THR A 68 12.29 7.33 -8.76
C THR A 68 13.17 7.83 -7.61
N GLU A 69 12.75 8.87 -6.91
CA GLU A 69 13.46 9.45 -5.77
C GLU A 69 13.35 8.62 -4.47
N SER A 70 12.43 7.65 -4.41
CA SER A 70 12.16 6.84 -3.22
C SER A 70 11.73 5.41 -3.57
N HIS A 71 12.55 4.74 -4.37
CA HIS A 71 12.27 3.43 -4.98
C HIS A 71 12.67 2.23 -4.10
N ILE A 72 12.03 2.09 -2.94
CA ILE A 72 12.46 1.14 -1.89
C ILE A 72 12.16 -0.31 -2.28
N LEU A 73 11.13 -0.54 -3.09
CA LEU A 73 10.78 -1.88 -3.53
C LEU A 73 11.80 -2.40 -4.54
N ASN A 74 12.38 -1.52 -5.35
CA ASN A 74 13.46 -1.82 -6.28
C ASN A 74 14.86 -1.71 -5.64
N GLY A 75 14.96 -1.77 -4.29
CA GLY A 75 16.23 -1.76 -3.56
C GLY A 75 16.85 -0.38 -3.33
N GLY A 76 16.14 0.68 -3.67
CA GLY A 76 16.53 2.07 -3.46
C GLY A 76 16.45 2.55 -2.01
N LYS A 77 17.01 3.74 -1.78
CA LYS A 77 16.93 4.42 -0.48
C LYS A 77 15.66 5.28 -0.40
N PRO A 78 15.02 5.39 0.77
CA PRO A 78 13.92 6.32 0.99
C PRO A 78 14.35 7.77 0.74
N GLY A 79 13.54 8.53 0.01
CA GLY A 79 13.79 9.95 -0.31
C GLY A 79 12.51 10.78 -0.31
N PRO A 80 12.61 12.12 -0.19
CA PRO A 80 11.45 13.00 -0.33
C PRO A 80 10.91 12.97 -1.76
N HIS A 81 9.59 12.92 -1.92
CA HIS A 81 8.93 12.96 -3.23
C HIS A 81 7.59 13.71 -3.13
N GLN A 82 7.02 14.09 -4.28
CA GLN A 82 5.80 14.91 -4.36
C GLN A 82 4.51 14.10 -4.51
N ILE A 83 4.62 12.78 -4.74
CA ILE A 83 3.45 11.89 -4.87
C ILE A 83 2.84 11.64 -3.49
N THR A 84 1.97 12.54 -3.06
CA THR A 84 1.28 12.43 -1.76
C THR A 84 0.51 11.11 -1.69
N ARG A 85 0.54 10.48 -0.52
CA ARG A 85 -0.04 9.15 -0.24
C ARG A 85 0.71 7.95 -0.84
N ASN A 86 1.77 8.11 -1.63
CA ASN A 86 2.63 7.00 -2.05
C ASN A 86 3.99 7.02 -1.33
N GLY A 87 4.84 6.01 -1.54
CA GLY A 87 6.26 6.04 -1.14
C GLY A 87 6.50 6.27 0.37
N VAL A 88 5.81 5.53 1.24
CA VAL A 88 5.86 5.71 2.71
C VAL A 88 7.24 5.64 3.36
N GLY A 89 8.25 5.12 2.66
CA GLY A 89 9.62 5.07 3.15
C GLY A 89 10.00 3.74 3.80
N PHE A 90 9.18 2.70 3.67
CA PHE A 90 9.40 1.33 4.17
C PHE A 90 8.45 0.34 3.46
N LYS A 91 8.78 -0.96 3.51
CA LYS A 91 7.94 -2.05 2.96
C LYS A 91 6.76 -2.31 3.90
N LEU A 92 5.57 -2.51 3.33
CA LEU A 92 4.35 -2.85 4.08
C LEU A 92 4.24 -4.37 4.30
N ASP A 93 3.74 -4.79 5.45
CA ASP A 93 3.59 -6.22 5.77
C ASP A 93 2.43 -6.87 4.99
N ILE A 94 1.40 -6.09 4.68
CA ILE A 94 0.24 -6.55 3.90
C ILE A 94 0.46 -6.53 2.38
N LEU A 95 1.64 -6.06 1.92
CA LEU A 95 1.98 -6.02 0.50
C LEU A 95 2.54 -7.37 0.05
N ASP A 96 1.76 -8.10 -0.75
CA ASP A 96 2.22 -9.33 -1.39
C ASP A 96 2.95 -9.03 -2.70
N MET A 97 4.28 -9.02 -2.62
CA MET A 97 5.16 -8.77 -3.78
C MET A 97 5.07 -9.88 -4.84
N ASN A 98 4.61 -11.09 -4.49
CA ASN A 98 4.55 -12.19 -5.47
C ASN A 98 3.44 -11.99 -6.51
N LEU A 99 2.47 -11.12 -6.21
CA LEU A 99 1.40 -10.77 -7.14
C LEU A 99 1.84 -9.71 -8.16
N MET A 100 2.97 -9.04 -7.93
CA MET A 100 3.43 -7.89 -8.72
C MET A 100 4.40 -8.32 -9.80
N GLU A 101 4.23 -7.79 -11.02
CA GLU A 101 5.22 -7.88 -12.08
C GLU A 101 6.10 -6.62 -12.08
N GLU A 102 7.43 -6.80 -12.02
CA GLU A 102 8.41 -5.73 -12.03
C GLU A 102 9.10 -5.66 -13.40
N HIS A 103 9.09 -4.50 -14.05
CA HIS A 103 9.96 -4.20 -15.18
C HIS A 103 10.93 -3.10 -14.76
N GLY A 104 12.16 -3.49 -14.43
CA GLY A 104 13.24 -2.55 -14.16
C GLY A 104 13.60 -1.77 -15.43
N HIS A 105 13.51 -0.45 -15.37
CA HIS A 105 14.17 0.46 -16.31
C HIS A 105 15.45 1.00 -15.70
#